data_AF-A0A382VGL0-F1
#
_entry.id   AF-A0A382VGL0-F1
#
_cell.length_a   1.000
_cell.length_b   1.000
_cell.length_c   1.000
_cell.angle_alpha   90.00
_cell.angle_beta   90.00
_cell.angle_gamma   90.00
#
_symmetry.space_group_name_H-M   'P 1'
#
loop_
_entity.id
_entity.type
_entity.pdbx_description
1 polymer ?
#
loop_
_entity_poly.entity_id
_entity_poly.type
_entity_poly.pdbx_seq_one_letter_code
_entity_poly.pdbx_strand_id
1 'polypeptide(L)'
;MSSWFYGVKKYIWHEEKTPFHLSPSEMNKKQAHNELFLFASFEGVISLMLVYGLLNHFNKTGDSNYIPAVIYCLSLIAALYFLIKHKPYWAGCFCLTPPPVVVGILFFLGFHPNNGFFEKMMLGAFLVFWFFYSIRIFEICR
;
A
#
# COMPACT_ATOMS: atom_id res chain seq x y z
N MET A 1 -28.03 13.36 24.03
CA MET A 1 -27.40 12.63 22.91
C MET A 1 -27.27 11.17 23.31
N SER A 2 -27.68 10.22 22.45
CA SER A 2 -27.71 8.79 22.79
C SER A 2 -26.28 8.23 23.00
N SER A 3 -26.15 7.24 23.89
CA SER A 3 -24.87 6.56 24.17
C SER A 3 -24.22 5.93 22.93
N TRP A 4 -25.04 5.62 21.91
CA TRP A 4 -24.62 5.14 20.61
C TRP A 4 -23.68 6.12 19.89
N PHE A 5 -23.99 7.42 19.88
CA PHE A 5 -23.10 8.42 19.26
C PHE A 5 -21.77 8.56 19.99
N TYR A 6 -21.74 8.35 21.31
CA TYR A 6 -20.50 8.37 22.09
C TYR A 6 -19.62 7.15 21.80
N GLY A 7 -20.24 5.96 21.66
CA GLY A 7 -19.55 4.74 21.24
C GLY A 7 -19.03 4.84 19.80
N VAL A 8 -19.86 5.30 18.87
CA VAL A 8 -19.46 5.54 17.47
C VAL A 8 -18.30 6.53 17.40
N LYS A 9 -18.36 7.65 18.11
CA LYS A 9 -17.23 8.60 18.14
C LYS A 9 -15.97 7.95 18.73
N LYS A 10 -16.09 7.17 19.80
CA LYS A 10 -14.94 6.48 20.42
C LYS A 10 -14.31 5.39 19.54
N TYR A 11 -15.09 4.66 18.75
CA TYR A 11 -14.58 3.51 17.99
C TYR A 11 -14.35 3.79 16.50
N ILE A 12 -15.15 4.66 15.89
CA ILE A 12 -15.07 5.03 14.47
C ILE A 12 -14.32 6.37 14.30
N TRP A 13 -14.31 7.25 15.31
CA TRP A 13 -13.87 8.65 15.18
C TRP A 13 -12.97 9.13 16.33
N HIS A 14 -11.83 8.48 16.52
CA HIS A 14 -10.87 8.94 17.51
C HIS A 14 -10.03 10.08 16.93
N GLU A 15 -10.19 11.29 17.48
CA GLU A 15 -9.42 12.48 17.10
C GLU A 15 -7.90 12.23 17.08
N GLU A 16 -7.37 11.31 17.90
CA GLU A 16 -5.95 10.91 17.88
C GLU A 16 -5.60 9.70 16.98
N LYS A 17 -6.57 8.87 16.57
CA LYS A 17 -6.29 7.55 15.93
C LYS A 17 -6.83 7.38 14.52
N THR A 18 -7.82 8.17 14.09
CA THR A 18 -8.43 8.05 12.75
C THR A 18 -8.10 9.28 11.91
N PRO A 19 -7.01 9.25 11.12
CA PRO A 19 -6.44 10.44 10.48
C PRO A 19 -7.02 10.72 9.08
N PHE A 20 -8.00 9.95 8.60
CA PHE A 20 -8.35 9.91 7.18
C PHE A 20 -8.89 11.24 6.59
N HIS A 21 -9.40 12.15 7.42
CA HIS A 21 -9.99 13.43 6.97
C HIS A 21 -9.11 14.67 7.18
N LEU A 22 -7.97 14.55 7.88
CA LEU A 22 -7.06 15.67 8.08
C LEU A 22 -6.03 15.75 6.96
N SER A 23 -5.64 16.97 6.59
CA SER A 23 -4.49 17.15 5.69
C SER A 23 -3.20 16.69 6.40
N PRO A 24 -2.20 16.17 5.67
CA PRO A 24 -0.91 15.78 6.26
C PRO A 24 -0.26 16.87 7.13
N SER A 25 -0.45 18.14 6.78
CA SER A 25 0.06 19.31 7.52
C SER A 25 -0.61 19.54 8.88
N GLU A 26 -1.84 19.05 9.07
CA GLU A 26 -2.62 19.24 10.31
C GLU A 26 -2.47 18.07 11.28
N MET A 27 -1.72 17.02 10.91
CA MET A 27 -1.58 15.82 11.70
C MET A 27 -0.59 15.99 12.85
N ASN A 28 -0.97 15.46 14.02
CA ASN A 28 -0.04 15.25 15.12
C ASN A 28 0.93 14.09 14.80
N LYS A 29 2.13 14.10 15.40
CA LYS A 29 3.19 13.10 15.17
C LYS A 29 2.72 11.65 15.35
N LYS A 30 1.82 11.42 16.32
CA LYS A 30 1.24 10.10 16.61
C LYS A 30 0.26 9.65 15.54
N GLN A 31 -0.57 10.56 15.01
CA GLN A 31 -1.48 10.27 13.90
C GLN A 31 -0.70 9.93 12.63
N ALA A 32 0.29 10.75 12.28
CA ALA A 32 1.17 10.52 11.13
C ALA A 32 1.90 9.16 11.22
N HIS A 33 2.39 8.80 12.41
CA HIS A 33 3.03 7.49 12.63
C HIS A 33 2.05 6.32 12.49
N ASN A 34 0.84 6.43 13.04
CA ASN A 34 -0.17 5.39 12.91
C ASN A 34 -0.60 5.21 11.45
N GLU A 35 -0.71 6.30 10.69
CA GLU A 35 -1.06 6.24 9.27
C GLU A 35 0.04 5.56 8.45
N LEU A 36 1.30 5.93 8.69
CA LEU A 36 2.47 5.26 8.12
C LEU A 36 2.48 3.76 8.44
N PHE A 37 2.17 3.39 9.68
CA PHE A 37 2.12 2.00 10.11
C PHE A 37 1.00 1.22 9.41
N LEU A 38 -0.20 1.82 9.27
CA LEU A 38 -1.34 1.21 8.57
C LEU A 38 -1.03 0.99 7.09
N PHE A 39 -0.47 2.02 6.43
CA PHE A 39 -0.04 1.92 5.05
C PHE A 39 1.03 0.84 4.86
N ALA A 40 2.05 0.84 5.70
CA ALA A 40 3.12 -0.15 5.60
C ALA A 40 2.66 -1.57 5.90
N SER A 41 1.68 -1.74 6.80
CA SER A 41 1.06 -3.04 7.04
C SER A 41 0.28 -3.51 5.82
N PHE A 42 -0.52 -2.62 5.22
CA PHE A 42 -1.30 -2.93 4.03
C PHE A 42 -0.42 -3.30 2.82
N GLU A 43 0.55 -2.45 2.50
CA GLU A 43 1.46 -2.65 1.37
C GLU A 43 2.37 -3.86 1.62
N GLY A 44 2.86 -4.02 2.85
CA GLY A 44 3.67 -5.17 3.25
C GLY A 44 2.93 -6.50 3.08
N VAL A 45 1.64 -6.58 3.42
CA VAL A 45 0.82 -7.79 3.20
C VAL A 45 0.71 -8.10 1.71
N ILE A 46 0.43 -7.10 0.87
CA ILE A 46 0.35 -7.30 -0.60
C ILE A 46 1.68 -7.82 -1.14
N SER A 47 2.80 -7.19 -0.75
CA SER A 47 4.13 -7.61 -1.20
C SER A 47 4.50 -9.02 -0.74
N LEU A 48 4.17 -9.38 0.51
CA LEU A 48 4.40 -10.74 1.02
C LEU A 48 3.57 -11.78 0.25
N MET A 49 2.31 -11.46 -0.05
CA MET A 49 1.45 -12.33 -0.88
C MET A 49 2.04 -12.51 -2.28
N LEU A 50 2.56 -11.45 -2.90
CA LEU A 50 3.22 -11.51 -4.20
C LEU A 50 4.51 -12.33 -4.16
N VAL A 51 5.39 -12.10 -3.18
CA VAL A 51 6.62 -12.90 -2.99
C VAL A 51 6.27 -14.38 -2.87
N TYR A 52 5.30 -14.72 -2.01
CA TYR A 52 4.88 -16.10 -1.82
C TYR A 52 4.32 -16.71 -3.12
N GLY A 53 3.45 -15.97 -3.84
CA GLY A 53 2.88 -16.41 -5.10
C GLY A 53 3.92 -16.67 -6.18
N LEU A 54 4.88 -15.74 -6.34
CA LEU A 54 5.95 -15.82 -7.33
C LEU A 54 6.95 -16.92 -7.01
N LEU A 55 7.35 -17.08 -5.74
CA LEU A 55 8.22 -18.18 -5.32
C LEU A 55 7.55 -19.55 -5.52
N ASN A 56 6.26 -19.66 -5.23
CA ASN A 56 5.51 -20.89 -5.48
C ASN A 56 5.42 -21.20 -6.99
N HIS A 57 5.25 -20.17 -7.83
CA HIS A 57 5.28 -20.33 -9.27
C HIS A 57 6.65 -20.82 -9.77
N PHE A 58 7.75 -20.23 -9.28
CA PHE A 58 9.11 -20.65 -9.56
C PHE A 58 9.35 -22.11 -9.14
N ASN A 59 8.92 -22.50 -7.95
CA ASN A 59 9.06 -23.88 -7.46
C ASN A 59 8.31 -24.91 -8.31
N LYS A 60 7.20 -24.52 -8.94
CA LYS A 60 6.38 -25.44 -9.78
C LYS A 60 6.84 -25.51 -11.24
N THR A 61 7.28 -24.40 -11.80
CA THR A 61 7.57 -24.28 -13.24
C THR A 61 9.06 -24.24 -13.56
N GLY A 62 9.90 -23.86 -12.59
CA GLY A 62 11.32 -23.57 -12.82
C GLY A 62 11.58 -22.25 -13.56
N ASP A 63 10.54 -21.46 -13.86
CA ASP A 63 10.68 -20.22 -14.62
C ASP A 63 11.27 -19.08 -13.77
N SER A 64 12.53 -18.74 -14.05
CA SER A 64 13.30 -17.69 -13.36
C SER A 64 13.00 -16.27 -13.83
N ASN A 65 12.15 -16.08 -14.84
CA ASN A 65 11.81 -14.75 -15.38
C ASN A 65 11.19 -13.81 -14.33
N TYR A 66 10.60 -14.36 -13.27
CA TYR A 66 9.93 -13.60 -12.21
C TYR A 66 10.84 -13.21 -11.03
N ILE A 67 12.10 -13.66 -11.01
CA ILE A 67 13.06 -13.34 -9.93
C ILE A 67 13.21 -11.81 -9.71
N PRO A 68 13.29 -10.96 -10.75
CA PRO A 68 13.37 -9.51 -10.55
C PRO A 68 12.17 -8.94 -9.79
N ALA A 69 10.96 -9.47 -10.03
CA ALA A 69 9.75 -9.04 -9.33
C ALA A 69 9.78 -9.44 -7.85
N VAL A 70 10.33 -10.61 -7.52
CA VAL A 70 10.55 -11.04 -6.13
C VAL A 70 11.53 -10.13 -5.42
N ILE A 71 12.67 -9.82 -6.06
CA ILE A 71 13.68 -8.91 -5.50
C ILE A 71 13.05 -7.54 -5.22
N TYR A 72 12.30 -7.00 -6.18
CA TYR A 72 11.58 -5.73 -6.01
C TYR A 72 10.63 -5.76 -4.79
N CYS A 73 9.80 -6.81 -4.65
CA CYS A 73 8.88 -6.93 -3.53
C CYS A 73 9.61 -7.05 -2.18
N LEU A 74 10.73 -7.77 -2.12
CA LEU A 74 11.56 -7.86 -0.91
C LEU A 74 12.22 -6.51 -0.57
N SER A 75 12.72 -5.78 -1.57
CA SER A 75 13.23 -4.42 -1.39
C SER A 75 12.15 -3.46 -0.89
N LEU A 76 10.90 -3.62 -1.35
CA LEU A 76 9.77 -2.84 -0.89
C LEU A 76 9.45 -3.10 0.57
N ILE A 77 9.41 -4.37 0.99
CA ILE A 77 9.22 -4.74 2.40
C ILE A 77 10.32 -4.15 3.28
N ALA A 78 11.58 -4.18 2.83
CA ALA A 78 12.68 -3.54 3.54
C ALA A 78 12.48 -2.03 3.64
N ALA A 79 12.12 -1.36 2.54
CA ALA A 79 11.84 0.08 2.51
C ALA A 79 10.70 0.46 3.47
N LEU A 80 9.62 -0.33 3.52
CA LEU A 80 8.50 -0.14 4.46
C LEU A 80 8.94 -0.24 5.92
N TYR A 81 9.82 -1.18 6.25
CA TYR A 81 10.40 -1.28 7.59
C TYR A 81 11.22 -0.03 7.95
N PHE A 82 12.08 0.44 7.03
CA PHE A 82 12.83 1.68 7.22
C PHE A 82 11.91 2.91 7.32
N LEU A 83 10.83 2.95 6.54
CA LEU A 83 9.82 4.01 6.55
C LEU A 83 9.20 4.15 7.94
N ILE A 84 8.76 3.04 8.55
CA ILE A 84 8.14 3.07 9.89
C ILE A 84 9.16 3.52 10.96
N LYS A 85 10.38 2.98 10.90
CA LYS A 85 11.37 3.13 11.98
C LYS A 85 12.13 4.45 11.93
N HIS A 86 12.58 4.85 10.75
CA HIS A 86 13.50 5.97 10.55
C HIS A 86 12.90 7.10 9.71
N LYS A 87 11.79 6.85 9.01
CA LYS A 87 11.11 7.81 8.13
C LYS A 87 12.04 8.52 7.13
N PRO A 88 13.00 7.82 6.49
CA PRO A 88 13.89 8.50 5.56
C PRO A 88 13.12 8.84 4.27
N TYR A 89 13.39 10.01 3.71
CA TYR A 89 12.74 10.51 2.50
C TYR A 89 12.78 9.51 1.32
N TRP A 90 13.92 8.83 1.12
CA TRP A 90 14.08 7.84 0.05
C TRP A 90 13.14 6.64 0.19
N ALA A 91 12.81 6.22 1.41
CA ALA A 91 11.87 5.12 1.63
C ALA A 91 10.46 5.54 1.23
N GLY A 92 10.07 6.79 1.52
CA GLY A 92 8.80 7.37 1.06
C GLY A 92 8.70 7.37 -0.46
N CYS A 93 9.76 7.81 -1.16
CA CYS A 93 9.81 7.74 -2.62
C CYS A 93 9.69 6.31 -3.16
N PHE A 94 10.35 5.34 -2.52
CA PHE A 94 10.32 3.95 -2.97
C PHE A 94 8.93 3.32 -2.80
N CYS A 95 8.21 3.63 -1.73
CA CYS A 95 6.84 3.15 -1.49
C CYS A 95 5.78 3.86 -2.37
N LEU A 96 6.18 4.88 -3.14
CA LEU A 96 5.35 5.48 -4.19
C LEU A 96 5.36 4.65 -5.50
N THR A 97 6.37 3.81 -5.69
CA THR A 97 6.59 3.09 -6.94
C THR A 97 5.62 1.94 -7.26
N PRO A 98 4.97 1.23 -6.31
CA PRO A 98 4.17 0.05 -6.67
C PRO A 98 2.95 0.35 -7.55
N PRO A 99 2.09 1.35 -7.29
CA PRO A 99 0.95 1.61 -8.16
C PRO A 99 1.39 1.91 -9.61
N PRO A 100 2.39 2.77 -9.89
CA PRO A 100 2.96 2.94 -11.23
C PRO A 100 3.52 1.66 -11.84
N VAL A 101 4.23 0.85 -11.07
CA VAL A 101 4.80 -0.43 -11.54
C VAL A 101 3.69 -1.37 -11.98
N VAL A 102 2.62 -1.52 -11.17
CA VAL A 102 1.49 -2.39 -11.53
C VAL A 102 0.74 -1.86 -12.75
N VAL A 103 0.55 -0.54 -12.86
CA VAL A 103 -0.02 0.07 -14.08
C VAL A 103 0.84 -0.23 -15.31
N GLY A 104 2.17 -0.09 -15.19
CA GLY A 104 3.09 -0.42 -16.28
C GLY A 104 2.97 -1.89 -16.70
N ILE A 105 2.95 -2.81 -15.73
CA ILE A 105 2.77 -4.24 -15.99
C ILE A 105 1.45 -4.51 -16.73
N LEU A 106 0.34 -3.91 -16.29
CA LEU A 106 -0.96 -4.07 -16.94
C LEU A 106 -1.01 -3.44 -18.33
N PHE A 107 -0.27 -2.35 -18.55
CA PHE A 107 -0.18 -1.73 -19.87
C PHE A 107 0.57 -2.60 -20.88
N PHE A 108 1.66 -3.26 -20.46
CA PHE A 108 2.47 -4.11 -21.34
C PHE A 108 1.93 -5.54 -21.50
N LEU A 109 1.51 -6.18 -20.40
CA LEU A 109 1.03 -7.57 -20.41
C LEU A 109 -0.48 -7.68 -20.62
N GLY A 110 -1.21 -6.58 -20.43
CA GLY A 110 -2.67 -6.59 -20.44
C GLY A 110 -3.27 -7.19 -19.17
N PHE A 111 -4.60 -7.21 -19.12
CA PHE A 111 -5.33 -7.93 -18.09
C PHE A 111 -5.38 -9.43 -18.42
N HIS A 112 -5.39 -10.27 -17.38
CA HIS A 112 -5.57 -11.70 -17.56
C HIS A 112 -6.89 -11.98 -18.34
N PRO A 113 -6.89 -12.88 -19.34
CA PRO A 113 -8.02 -13.09 -20.24
C PRO A 113 -9.29 -13.57 -19.51
N ASN A 114 -9.14 -14.21 -18.35
CA ASN A 114 -10.26 -14.66 -17.52
C ASN A 114 -10.90 -13.54 -16.67
N ASN A 115 -10.36 -12.32 -16.69
CA ASN A 115 -10.94 -11.22 -15.93
C ASN A 115 -12.11 -10.62 -16.72
N GLY A 116 -13.30 -10.64 -16.12
CA GLY A 116 -14.46 -9.94 -16.64
C GLY A 116 -14.31 -8.42 -16.55
N PHE A 117 -15.35 -7.71 -17.01
CA PHE A 117 -15.37 -6.25 -16.96
C PHE A 117 -15.33 -5.72 -15.51
N PHE A 118 -16.04 -6.38 -14.61
CA PHE A 118 -16.17 -5.96 -13.22
C PHE A 118 -14.83 -6.06 -12.47
N GLU A 119 -14.08 -7.14 -12.66
CA GLU A 119 -12.78 -7.35 -12.03
C GLU A 119 -11.76 -6.31 -12.51
N LYS A 120 -11.78 -5.99 -13.80
CA LYS A 120 -10.92 -4.94 -14.38
C LYS A 120 -11.25 -3.58 -13.80
N MET A 121 -12.53 -3.24 -13.67
CA MET A 121 -12.98 -1.98 -13.10
C MET A 121 -12.61 -1.87 -11.61
N MET A 122 -12.81 -2.94 -10.83
CA MET A 122 -12.43 -3.00 -9.42
C MET A 122 -10.93 -2.82 -9.24
N LEU A 123 -10.11 -3.47 -10.07
CA LEU A 123 -8.66 -3.36 -10.02
C LEU A 123 -8.19 -1.95 -10.43
N GLY A 124 -8.83 -1.33 -11.42
CA GLY A 124 -8.58 0.07 -11.79
C GLY A 124 -8.90 1.04 -10.65
N ALA A 125 -10.07 0.91 -10.02
CA ALA A 125 -10.46 1.73 -8.88
C ALA A 125 -9.50 1.56 -7.69
N PHE A 126 -9.08 0.32 -7.43
CA PHE A 126 -8.09 0.01 -6.42
C PHE A 126 -6.73 0.68 -6.70
N LEU A 127 -6.24 0.64 -7.95
CA LEU A 127 -4.98 1.27 -8.33
C LEU A 127 -5.01 2.79 -8.17
N VAL A 128 -6.12 3.42 -8.55
CA VAL A 128 -6.31 4.87 -8.38
C VAL A 128 -6.29 5.22 -6.89
N PHE A 129 -7.04 4.49 -6.07
CA PHE A 129 -7.05 4.69 -4.62
C PHE A 129 -5.65 4.51 -4.02
N TRP A 130 -4.95 3.43 -4.40
CA TRP A 130 -3.61 3.14 -3.91
C TRP A 130 -2.62 4.22 -4.31
N PHE A 131 -2.67 4.72 -5.54
CA PHE A 131 -1.81 5.80 -6.01
C PHE A 131 -1.99 7.09 -5.19
N PHE A 132 -3.23 7.53 -4.97
CA PHE A 132 -3.49 8.71 -4.15
C PHE A 132 -3.06 8.51 -2.69
N TYR A 133 -3.26 7.31 -2.16
CA TYR A 133 -2.84 7.00 -0.80
C TYR A 133 -1.31 6.99 -0.66
N SER A 134 -0.58 6.46 -1.65
CA SER A 134 0.88 6.53 -1.69
C SER A 134 1.41 7.98 -1.75
N ILE A 135 0.77 8.87 -2.53
CA ILE A 135 1.12 10.30 -2.56
C ILE A 135 0.97 10.92 -1.17
N ARG A 136 -0.15 10.66 -0.51
CA ARG A 136 -0.42 11.17 0.84
C ARG A 136 0.64 10.72 1.85
N ILE A 137 1.10 9.47 1.75
CA ILE A 137 2.17 8.96 2.62
C ILE A 137 3.50 9.64 2.34
N PHE A 138 3.80 9.90 1.07
CA PHE A 138 4.96 10.70 0.69
C PHE A 138 4.90 12.11 1.29
N GLU A 139 3.73 12.77 1.25
CA GLU A 139 3.53 14.09 1.88
C GLU A 139 3.72 14.06 3.41
N ILE A 140 3.33 12.97 4.08
CA ILE A 140 3.56 12.78 5.53
C ILE A 140 5.05 12.62 5.86
N CYS A 141 5.85 12.11 4.92
CA CYS A 141 7.29 11.89 5.10
C CYS A 141 8.14 13.12 4.75
N ARG A 142 7.58 14.11 4.06
CA ARG A 142 8.25 15.35 3.67
C ARG A 142 8.16 16.39 4.78
#